data_AF-A0A967W0R8-F1
#
_entry.id   AF-A0A967W0R8-F1
#
_cell.length_a   1.000
_cell.length_b   1.000
_cell.length_c   1.000
_cell.angle_alpha   90.00
_cell.angle_beta   90.00
_cell.angle_gamma   90.00
#
_symmetry.space_group_name_H-M   'P 1'
#
loop_
_entity.id
_entity.type
_entity.pdbx_description
1 polymer ?
#
loop_
_entity_poly.entity_id
_entity_poly.type
_entity_poly.pdbx_seq_one_letter_code
_entity_poly.pdbx_strand_id
1 'polypeptide(L)'
;MGNSGFWSFAETLCEIKAQWSVTAPLSHWVSCRQKQLMNCVISRRNVVCFTLFLLLPLARCCLQYFDVGLNLKAQRGERKMKQFLIFIGLCILFSSSCRSPNSPIPLRAPNLRTPVATGIFITDETGPDIIGVFGNPSSKPTTSNSNSDPTWDNIAGNIPVRFQLEVPYPNPNNGDMTIRFALPKESIVTIYIVPASFMNHEGQIIQFSNATINLPGGLAIDLLFNRNAAAGVYSVVWSGRDQSGRPFPDGFYRIYMEVNEHLLWQDALLLRDPCNAPAGLPTFGEKGCG
;
A
#
# COMPACT_ATOMS: atom_id res chain seq x y z
N MET A 1 -8.09 -64.46 -6.08
CA MET A 1 -9.56 -64.42 -5.89
C MET A 1 -9.83 -64.84 -4.45
N GLY A 2 -10.33 -63.92 -3.63
CA GLY A 2 -10.61 -64.18 -2.22
C GLY A 2 -10.80 -62.87 -1.45
N ASN A 3 -12.06 -62.63 -1.03
CA ASN A 3 -12.55 -62.21 0.30
C ASN A 3 -11.63 -61.38 1.21
N SER A 4 -12.09 -60.43 2.04
CA SER A 4 -13.40 -59.84 2.36
C SER A 4 -13.19 -58.97 3.60
N GLY A 5 -13.93 -57.85 3.72
CA GLY A 5 -14.28 -57.21 5.00
C GLY A 5 -13.20 -56.33 5.64
N PHE A 6 -13.50 -55.38 6.52
CA PHE A 6 -14.70 -54.66 6.98
C PHE A 6 -14.16 -53.58 7.96
N TRP A 7 -15.03 -52.68 8.48
CA TRP A 7 -14.78 -51.48 9.31
C TRP A 7 -14.65 -50.19 8.48
N SER A 8 -15.67 -49.33 8.27
CA SER A 8 -16.79 -48.79 9.08
C SER A 8 -16.45 -47.58 9.97
N PHE A 9 -17.36 -46.60 9.91
CA PHE A 9 -17.60 -45.41 10.75
C PHE A 9 -16.78 -44.12 10.51
N ALA A 10 -17.39 -43.14 9.82
CA ALA A 10 -18.02 -41.97 10.46
C ALA A 10 -18.66 -41.01 9.42
N GLU A 11 -19.99 -41.11 9.33
CA GLU A 11 -21.02 -40.05 9.21
C GLU A 11 -20.63 -38.66 9.83
N THR A 12 -21.15 -37.46 9.50
CA THR A 12 -22.34 -37.01 8.75
C THR A 12 -22.50 -35.47 8.82
N LEU A 13 -23.04 -34.88 7.74
CA LEU A 13 -23.84 -33.65 7.55
C LEU A 13 -23.33 -32.23 7.89
N CYS A 14 -23.37 -31.37 6.85
CA CYS A 14 -23.82 -29.97 6.98
C CYS A 14 -24.46 -29.50 5.65
N GLU A 15 -25.76 -29.74 5.49
CA GLU A 15 -26.58 -29.11 4.45
C GLU A 15 -27.87 -28.59 5.11
N ILE A 16 -27.97 -27.27 5.28
CA ILE A 16 -29.22 -26.59 5.66
C ILE A 16 -29.48 -25.50 4.62
N LYS A 17 -30.42 -25.77 3.71
CA LYS A 17 -31.21 -24.76 3.01
C LYS A 17 -32.38 -24.39 3.91
N ALA A 18 -32.54 -23.11 4.21
CA ALA A 18 -33.77 -22.56 4.76
C ALA A 18 -34.23 -21.37 3.91
N GLN A 19 -35.34 -21.60 3.20
CA GLN A 19 -36.18 -20.56 2.60
C GLN A 19 -36.77 -19.69 3.71
N TRP A 20 -36.62 -18.38 3.60
CA TRP A 20 -37.50 -17.42 4.27
C TRP A 20 -37.88 -16.32 3.28
N SER A 21 -39.14 -16.37 2.83
CA SER A 21 -39.86 -15.29 2.19
C SER A 21 -40.58 -14.48 3.29
N VAL A 22 -40.13 -13.25 3.55
CA VAL A 22 -40.95 -12.23 4.21
C VAL A 22 -40.66 -10.87 3.59
N THR A 23 -41.70 -10.28 3.02
CA THR A 23 -41.78 -8.91 2.49
C THR A 23 -41.86 -7.88 3.62
N ALA A 24 -40.96 -6.89 3.63
CA ALA A 24 -41.16 -5.59 4.30
C ALA A 24 -40.24 -4.51 3.69
N PRO A 25 -40.66 -3.23 3.64
CA PRO A 25 -40.13 -2.23 2.71
C PRO A 25 -38.86 -1.50 3.18
N LEU A 26 -37.97 -1.26 2.23
CA LEU A 26 -36.79 -0.38 2.30
C LEU A 26 -37.21 1.09 2.18
N SER A 27 -37.30 1.81 3.30
CA SER A 27 -37.18 3.28 3.31
C SER A 27 -36.87 3.75 4.73
N HIS A 28 -35.59 4.03 5.02
CA HIS A 28 -35.06 4.97 6.03
C HIS A 28 -33.63 4.58 6.45
N TRP A 29 -32.64 4.84 5.60
CA TRP A 29 -31.27 5.09 6.06
C TRP A 29 -30.68 6.21 5.19
N VAL A 30 -30.98 7.44 5.62
CA VAL A 30 -30.41 8.68 5.11
C VAL A 30 -29.18 9.02 5.96
N SER A 31 -28.07 9.25 5.27
CA SER A 31 -27.01 10.23 5.56
C SER A 31 -26.57 10.43 7.00
N CYS A 32 -25.36 9.95 7.32
CA CYS A 32 -24.51 10.55 8.35
C CYS A 32 -23.12 10.81 7.76
N ARG A 33 -23.03 11.82 6.89
CA ARG A 33 -21.78 12.55 6.60
C ARG A 33 -22.08 14.03 6.70
N GLN A 34 -22.00 14.56 7.92
CA GLN A 34 -22.06 15.99 8.15
C GLN A 34 -20.66 16.53 8.42
N LYS A 35 -20.26 17.44 7.52
CA LYS A 35 -19.13 18.35 7.61
C LYS A 35 -19.09 19.04 8.98
N GLN A 36 -17.94 19.04 9.63
CA GLN A 36 -17.57 20.10 10.57
C GLN A 36 -16.26 20.74 10.09
N LEU A 37 -16.40 21.90 9.46
CA LEU A 37 -15.35 22.90 9.33
C LEU A 37 -15.25 23.60 10.69
N MET A 38 -14.10 23.54 11.34
CA MET A 38 -13.79 24.45 12.45
C MET A 38 -12.89 25.58 11.95
N ASN A 39 -13.42 26.80 12.03
CA ASN A 39 -12.64 28.03 12.00
C ASN A 39 -11.85 28.14 13.30
N CYS A 40 -10.53 28.30 13.19
CA CYS A 40 -9.64 28.56 14.33
C CYS A 40 -9.44 30.07 14.45
N VAL A 41 -10.02 30.67 15.50
CA VAL A 41 -9.71 32.05 15.93
C VAL A 41 -8.59 31.96 16.96
N ILE A 42 -7.43 32.51 16.61
CA ILE A 42 -6.26 32.59 17.48
C ILE A 42 -6.46 33.74 18.46
N SER A 43 -6.51 33.44 19.76
CA SER A 43 -6.36 34.42 20.84
C SER A 43 -5.25 33.98 21.80
N ARG A 44 -4.36 34.92 22.10
CA ARG A 44 -3.14 34.76 22.91
C ARG A 44 -3.48 34.59 24.39
N ARG A 45 -3.08 33.47 25.00
CA ARG A 45 -2.33 33.38 26.28
C ARG A 45 -2.19 31.94 26.76
N ASN A 46 -0.99 31.67 27.30
CA ASN A 46 -0.60 30.59 28.21
C ASN A 46 -0.42 29.16 27.68
N VAL A 47 0.88 28.84 27.57
CA VAL A 47 1.50 27.52 27.62
C VAL A 47 1.25 26.92 29.01
N VAL A 48 0.38 25.91 29.12
CA VAL A 48 0.45 24.73 30.04
C VAL A 48 -0.69 23.79 29.57
N CYS A 49 -0.44 22.47 29.57
CA CYS A 49 -1.36 21.36 29.20
C CYS A 49 -1.51 21.04 27.70
N PHE A 50 -0.54 20.31 27.14
CA PHE A 50 -0.70 19.69 25.81
C PHE A 50 -0.68 18.14 25.80
N THR A 51 -0.65 17.49 26.96
CA THR A 51 -0.71 16.01 27.06
C THR A 51 -2.10 15.44 27.38
N LEU A 52 -3.11 16.27 27.62
CA LEU A 52 -4.47 15.80 27.96
C LEU A 52 -5.50 15.91 26.80
N PHE A 53 -5.10 16.38 25.63
CA PHE A 53 -6.05 16.67 24.53
C PHE A 53 -6.21 15.55 23.49
N LEU A 54 -5.36 14.52 23.51
CA LEU A 54 -5.45 13.39 22.57
C LEU A 54 -6.26 12.20 23.08
N LEU A 55 -6.61 12.16 24.38
CA LEU A 55 -7.52 11.16 24.93
C LEU A 55 -8.98 11.63 24.98
N LEU A 56 -9.25 12.92 24.77
CA LEU A 56 -10.58 13.52 24.89
C LEU A 56 -11.61 13.09 23.81
N PRO A 57 -11.25 12.79 22.55
CA PRO A 57 -12.25 12.33 21.58
C PRO A 57 -12.74 10.91 21.87
N LEU A 58 -11.84 10.01 22.26
CA LEU A 58 -12.18 8.64 22.66
C LEU A 58 -12.90 8.62 24.02
N ALA A 59 -12.48 9.47 24.96
CA ALA A 59 -13.16 9.62 26.24
C ALA A 59 -14.57 10.23 26.08
N ARG A 60 -14.82 11.15 25.12
CA ARG A 60 -16.16 11.71 24.88
C ARG A 60 -17.14 10.71 24.24
N CYS A 61 -16.67 9.83 23.34
CA CYS A 61 -17.51 8.72 22.86
C CYS A 61 -17.82 7.71 23.97
N CYS A 62 -16.87 7.43 24.87
CA CYS A 62 -17.13 6.55 26.02
C CYS A 62 -17.98 7.22 27.12
N LEU A 63 -17.82 8.54 27.36
CA LEU A 63 -18.52 9.27 28.42
C LEU A 63 -20.00 9.55 28.10
N GLN A 64 -20.37 9.73 26.83
CA GLN A 64 -21.79 9.84 26.46
C GLN A 64 -22.57 8.53 26.69
N TYR A 65 -21.91 7.37 26.65
CA TYR A 65 -22.52 6.10 27.07
C TYR A 65 -22.52 5.90 28.60
N PHE A 66 -21.66 6.62 29.32
CA PHE A 66 -21.52 6.50 30.77
C PHE A 66 -22.65 7.23 31.52
N ASP A 67 -23.16 8.33 30.98
CA ASP A 67 -24.22 9.13 31.63
C ASP A 67 -25.62 8.48 31.57
N VAL A 68 -25.83 7.52 30.66
CA VAL A 68 -27.08 6.74 30.60
C VAL A 68 -27.14 5.63 31.67
N GLY A 69 -26.02 5.29 32.30
CA GLY A 69 -25.90 4.12 33.19
C GLY A 69 -26.01 4.38 34.70
N LEU A 70 -25.83 5.63 35.17
CA LEU A 70 -25.58 5.87 36.60
C LEU A 70 -26.79 6.29 37.44
N ASN A 71 -27.98 6.40 36.85
CA ASN A 71 -29.22 6.64 37.62
C ASN A 71 -29.97 5.36 38.01
N LEU A 72 -29.23 4.28 38.31
CA LEU A 72 -29.80 2.99 38.71
C LEU A 72 -29.80 2.86 40.23
N LYS A 73 -30.89 3.35 40.85
CA LYS A 73 -31.25 3.06 42.24
C LYS A 73 -31.00 1.60 42.61
N ALA A 74 -30.54 1.39 43.84
CA ALA A 74 -30.16 0.11 44.43
C ALA A 74 -31.28 -0.94 44.38
N GLN A 75 -31.36 -1.70 43.29
CA GLN A 75 -32.09 -2.97 43.24
C GLN A 75 -31.11 -4.14 43.25
N ARG A 76 -31.38 -5.07 44.18
CA ARG A 76 -30.67 -6.32 44.47
C ARG A 76 -30.71 -7.29 43.28
N GLY A 77 -29.60 -8.01 43.11
CA GLY A 77 -29.63 -9.43 42.76
C GLY A 77 -29.33 -9.76 41.30
N GLU A 78 -28.11 -10.26 41.08
CA GLU A 78 -27.59 -11.04 39.93
C GLU A 78 -27.68 -10.48 38.50
N ARG A 79 -28.75 -9.82 38.07
CA ARG A 79 -28.88 -9.37 36.67
C ARG A 79 -27.87 -8.29 36.27
N LYS A 80 -27.43 -7.47 37.24
CA LYS A 80 -26.46 -6.39 36.99
C LYS A 80 -25.04 -6.90 36.69
N MET A 81 -24.64 -8.03 37.27
CA MET A 81 -23.29 -8.57 37.04
C MET A 81 -23.15 -9.10 35.61
N LYS A 82 -24.20 -9.71 35.04
CA LYS A 82 -24.19 -10.15 33.64
C LYS A 82 -24.10 -8.98 32.67
N GLN A 83 -24.86 -7.90 32.90
CA GLN A 83 -24.80 -6.70 32.05
C GLN A 83 -23.44 -6.00 32.11
N PHE A 84 -22.83 -5.93 33.30
CA PHE A 84 -21.50 -5.36 33.47
C PHE A 84 -20.40 -6.19 32.77
N LEU A 85 -20.47 -7.52 32.87
CA LEU A 85 -19.52 -8.40 32.18
C LEU A 85 -19.67 -8.35 30.65
N ILE A 86 -20.90 -8.23 30.14
CA ILE A 86 -21.13 -8.02 28.69
C ILE A 86 -20.52 -6.69 28.23
N PHE A 87 -20.67 -5.62 29.01
CA PHE A 87 -20.09 -4.32 28.69
C PHE A 87 -18.55 -4.37 28.67
N ILE A 88 -17.93 -5.00 29.68
CA ILE A 88 -16.47 -5.21 29.70
C ILE A 88 -16.03 -6.05 28.49
N GLY A 89 -16.73 -7.12 28.17
CA GLY A 89 -16.44 -7.96 27.01
C GLY A 89 -16.49 -7.18 25.69
N LEU A 90 -17.49 -6.31 25.52
CA LEU A 90 -17.59 -5.41 24.38
C LEU A 90 -16.44 -4.39 24.37
N CYS A 91 -16.12 -3.75 25.49
CA CYS A 91 -14.99 -2.83 25.57
C CYS A 91 -13.66 -3.50 25.20
N ILE A 92 -13.42 -4.73 25.68
CA ILE A 92 -12.22 -5.51 25.33
C ILE A 92 -12.20 -5.81 23.83
N LEU A 93 -13.30 -6.31 23.25
CA LEU A 93 -13.41 -6.59 21.81
C LEU A 93 -13.20 -5.34 20.95
N PHE A 94 -13.75 -4.19 21.35
CA PHE A 94 -13.54 -2.92 20.66
C PHE A 94 -12.09 -2.43 20.80
N SER A 95 -11.50 -2.54 22.00
CA SER A 95 -10.09 -2.16 22.22
C SER A 95 -9.09 -3.05 21.50
N SER A 96 -9.38 -4.35 21.33
CA SER A 96 -8.57 -5.26 20.51
C SER A 96 -8.73 -5.02 19.01
N SER A 97 -9.81 -4.37 18.59
CA SER A 97 -10.09 -4.03 17.19
C SER A 97 -9.50 -2.67 16.80
N CYS A 98 -9.11 -1.83 17.78
CA CYS A 98 -8.32 -0.63 17.55
C CYS A 98 -6.89 -1.03 17.16
N ARG A 99 -6.69 -1.38 15.88
CA ARG A 99 -5.36 -1.37 15.28
C ARG A 99 -4.71 -0.02 15.57
N SER A 100 -3.44 -0.05 15.95
CA SER A 100 -2.66 1.17 16.10
C SER A 100 -2.81 2.01 14.82
N PRO A 101 -3.02 3.33 14.90
CA PRO A 101 -3.04 4.19 13.71
C PRO A 101 -1.72 4.12 12.93
N ASN A 102 -0.66 3.57 13.53
CA ASN A 102 0.64 3.32 12.91
C ASN A 102 0.85 1.85 12.49
N SER A 103 -0.14 0.97 12.66
CA SER A 103 -0.05 -0.38 12.10
C SER A 103 -0.02 -0.24 10.58
N PRO A 104 1.00 -0.76 9.88
CA PRO A 104 1.06 -0.69 8.43
C PRO A 104 -0.23 -1.30 7.88
N ILE A 105 -0.98 -0.51 7.13
CA ILE A 105 -2.10 -1.02 6.35
C ILE A 105 -1.47 -2.11 5.47
N PRO A 106 -1.95 -3.37 5.50
CA PRO A 106 -1.48 -4.35 4.54
C PRO A 106 -1.84 -3.81 3.15
N LEU A 107 -0.84 -3.26 2.46
CA LEU A 107 -1.01 -2.50 1.22
C LEU A 107 -1.55 -3.37 0.07
N ARG A 108 -1.68 -4.70 0.26
CA ARG A 108 -2.31 -5.61 -0.70
C ARG A 108 -2.89 -6.87 -0.08
N ALA A 109 -3.88 -7.44 -0.77
CA ALA A 109 -4.52 -8.71 -0.41
C ALA A 109 -3.53 -9.89 -0.51
N PRO A 110 -3.57 -10.86 0.41
CA PRO A 110 -2.59 -11.97 0.51
C PRO A 110 -2.54 -12.92 -0.71
N ASN A 111 -3.45 -12.77 -1.68
CA ASN A 111 -3.58 -13.66 -2.84
C ASN A 111 -2.96 -13.10 -4.13
N LEU A 112 -2.28 -11.96 -4.07
CA LEU A 112 -1.66 -11.38 -5.26
C LEU A 112 -0.36 -12.11 -5.63
N ARG A 113 -0.25 -12.51 -6.89
CA ARG A 113 0.97 -13.11 -7.41
C ARG A 113 2.10 -12.08 -7.38
N THR A 114 3.31 -12.53 -7.05
CA THR A 114 4.52 -11.72 -7.21
C THR A 114 4.55 -11.12 -8.62
N PRO A 115 4.74 -9.80 -8.77
CA PRO A 115 4.80 -9.21 -10.08
C PRO A 115 5.97 -9.78 -10.86
N VAL A 116 5.77 -9.94 -12.17
CA VAL A 116 6.80 -10.39 -13.10
C VAL A 116 7.26 -9.18 -13.90
N ALA A 117 8.54 -8.86 -13.80
CA ALA A 117 9.23 -7.92 -14.68
C ALA A 117 9.76 -8.71 -15.89
N THR A 118 9.41 -8.25 -17.09
CA THR A 118 9.87 -8.84 -18.35
C THR A 118 10.97 -8.00 -19.01
N GLY A 119 11.29 -6.84 -18.42
CA GLY A 119 12.33 -5.92 -18.87
C GLY A 119 12.32 -4.63 -18.06
N ILE A 120 13.29 -3.75 -18.33
CA ILE A 120 13.37 -2.40 -17.78
C ILE A 120 13.73 -1.38 -18.86
N PHE A 121 13.31 -0.15 -18.65
CA PHE A 121 13.86 1.00 -19.35
C PHE A 121 15.15 1.42 -18.66
N ILE A 122 16.18 1.67 -19.46
CA ILE A 122 17.48 2.10 -18.99
C ILE A 122 17.51 3.63 -19.03
N THR A 123 17.82 4.26 -17.90
CA THR A 123 17.87 5.72 -17.72
C THR A 123 19.20 6.15 -17.13
N ASP A 124 19.61 7.39 -17.37
CA ASP A 124 20.84 7.96 -16.82
C ASP A 124 20.63 8.57 -15.42
N GLU A 125 21.70 9.11 -14.82
CA GLU A 125 21.65 9.71 -13.49
C GLU A 125 20.96 11.08 -13.46
N THR A 126 20.82 11.73 -14.60
CA THR A 126 20.40 13.13 -14.73
C THR A 126 18.89 13.28 -14.94
N GLY A 127 18.23 12.25 -15.49
CA GLY A 127 16.81 12.36 -15.80
C GLY A 127 16.13 11.06 -16.21
N PRO A 128 14.80 11.13 -16.43
CA PRO A 128 13.97 9.99 -16.85
C PRO A 128 14.16 9.62 -18.33
N ASP A 129 15.18 10.19 -19.00
CA ASP A 129 15.43 9.97 -20.41
C ASP A 129 15.90 8.53 -20.65
N ILE A 130 15.24 7.86 -21.59
CA ILE A 130 15.48 6.45 -21.88
C ILE A 130 16.66 6.35 -22.85
N ILE A 131 17.78 5.85 -22.36
CA ILE A 131 19.00 5.61 -23.13
C ILE A 131 19.09 4.18 -23.68
N GLY A 132 18.23 3.28 -23.20
CA GLY A 132 18.19 1.89 -23.66
C GLY A 132 17.02 1.11 -23.11
N VAL A 133 16.89 -0.14 -23.55
CA VAL A 133 15.86 -1.06 -23.09
C VAL A 133 16.51 -2.42 -22.86
N PHE A 134 16.24 -3.03 -21.71
CA PHE A 134 16.61 -4.41 -21.44
C PHE A 134 15.35 -5.28 -21.37
N GLY A 135 15.34 -6.39 -22.10
CA GLY A 135 14.17 -7.28 -22.18
C GLY A 135 12.98 -6.62 -22.90
N ASN A 136 11.77 -6.96 -22.45
CA ASN A 136 10.50 -6.41 -22.95
C ASN A 136 9.72 -5.80 -21.78
N PRO A 137 9.99 -4.54 -21.38
CA PRO A 137 9.37 -3.93 -20.22
C PRO A 137 7.84 -3.99 -20.28
N SER A 138 7.22 -4.43 -19.19
CA SER A 138 5.76 -4.57 -19.11
C SER A 138 5.06 -3.22 -18.95
N SER A 139 5.76 -2.23 -18.40
CA SER A 139 5.29 -0.86 -18.30
C SER A 139 5.42 -0.16 -19.64
N LYS A 140 4.49 0.74 -19.93
CA LYS A 140 4.65 1.67 -21.04
C LYS A 140 5.53 2.83 -20.53
N PRO A 141 6.59 3.20 -21.25
CA PRO A 141 7.34 4.36 -20.86
C PRO A 141 6.43 5.56 -21.08
N THR A 142 6.28 6.41 -20.08
CA THR A 142 5.52 7.65 -20.25
C THR A 142 6.35 8.72 -20.95
N THR A 143 7.40 8.32 -21.68
CA THR A 143 8.29 9.25 -22.37
C THR A 143 7.52 10.12 -23.34
N SER A 144 7.87 11.38 -23.29
CA SER A 144 7.24 12.56 -23.85
C SER A 144 7.21 12.63 -25.38
N ASN A 145 7.64 11.62 -26.12
CA ASN A 145 7.89 11.76 -27.56
C ASN A 145 6.97 10.93 -28.46
N SER A 146 5.66 11.17 -28.37
CA SER A 146 4.95 11.47 -29.61
C SER A 146 5.12 12.97 -29.82
N ASN A 147 5.64 13.40 -30.98
CA ASN A 147 6.01 14.77 -31.40
C ASN A 147 5.07 15.96 -31.09
N SER A 148 4.07 15.83 -30.22
CA SER A 148 3.48 16.91 -29.46
C SER A 148 4.27 17.11 -28.16
N ASP A 149 5.43 17.73 -28.29
CA ASP A 149 6.30 18.25 -27.24
C ASP A 149 5.53 18.71 -25.99
N PRO A 150 5.47 17.91 -24.90
CA PRO A 150 5.09 18.42 -23.61
C PRO A 150 6.33 19.09 -23.06
N THR A 151 6.56 20.33 -23.48
CA THR A 151 7.52 21.23 -22.83
C THR A 151 7.13 21.28 -21.36
N TRP A 152 7.87 20.53 -20.55
CA TRP A 152 7.94 20.69 -19.09
C TRP A 152 8.58 22.03 -18.72
N ASP A 153 8.89 22.88 -19.70
CA ASP A 153 9.29 24.25 -19.50
C ASP A 153 8.20 24.98 -18.72
N ASN A 154 8.62 25.43 -17.55
CA ASN A 154 7.99 26.30 -16.57
C ASN A 154 7.29 27.54 -17.17
N ILE A 155 6.29 27.37 -18.04
CA ILE A 155 5.26 28.37 -18.26
C ILE A 155 4.34 28.22 -17.07
N ALA A 156 4.46 29.16 -16.12
CA ALA A 156 3.75 29.18 -14.85
C ALA A 156 2.28 28.74 -15.00
N GLY A 157 1.98 27.50 -14.58
CA GLY A 157 0.61 26.99 -14.57
C GLY A 157 0.31 25.74 -15.40
N ASN A 158 1.30 25.07 -16.01
CA ASN A 158 1.05 23.79 -16.69
C ASN A 158 0.75 22.66 -15.69
N ILE A 159 -0.51 22.59 -15.27
CA ILE A 159 -1.08 21.45 -14.56
C ILE A 159 -1.04 20.25 -15.51
N PRO A 160 -0.50 19.08 -15.08
CA PRO A 160 -0.52 17.87 -15.89
C PRO A 160 -1.92 17.54 -16.41
N VAL A 161 -2.05 16.97 -17.61
CA VAL A 161 -3.37 16.61 -18.16
C VAL A 161 -3.85 15.22 -17.75
N ARG A 162 -2.96 14.38 -17.23
CA ARG A 162 -3.23 13.00 -16.83
C ARG A 162 -2.36 12.57 -15.65
N PHE A 163 -2.79 11.52 -14.95
CA PHE A 163 -1.93 10.82 -14.00
C PHE A 163 -0.76 10.18 -14.75
N GLN A 164 0.45 10.35 -14.24
CA GLN A 164 1.66 9.84 -14.87
C GLN A 164 2.64 9.36 -13.81
N LEU A 165 3.23 8.18 -14.03
CA LEU A 165 4.38 7.66 -13.31
C LEU A 165 5.52 7.52 -14.32
N GLU A 166 6.57 8.31 -14.15
CA GLU A 166 7.74 8.29 -15.05
C GLU A 166 8.64 7.10 -14.73
N VAL A 167 9.46 6.70 -15.71
CA VAL A 167 10.49 5.71 -15.50
C VAL A 167 11.44 6.21 -14.41
N PRO A 168 11.76 5.40 -13.39
CA PRO A 168 12.69 5.82 -12.37
C PRO A 168 14.09 6.07 -12.94
N TYR A 169 14.87 6.93 -12.29
CA TYR A 169 16.23 7.24 -12.73
C TYR A 169 17.21 7.50 -11.57
N PRO A 170 18.46 7.02 -11.65
CA PRO A 170 18.96 6.09 -12.68
C PRO A 170 18.29 4.72 -12.60
N ASN A 171 18.26 3.98 -13.70
CA ASN A 171 17.76 2.60 -13.77
C ASN A 171 18.56 1.86 -14.83
N PRO A 172 19.37 0.82 -14.51
CA PRO A 172 19.61 0.28 -13.18
C PRO A 172 20.25 1.29 -12.20
N ASN A 173 20.19 1.00 -10.91
CA ASN A 173 20.73 1.86 -9.86
C ASN A 173 21.48 1.08 -8.79
N ASN A 174 22.52 1.66 -8.19
CA ASN A 174 23.30 1.09 -7.09
C ASN A 174 22.94 1.65 -5.70
N GLY A 175 21.99 2.59 -5.60
CA GLY A 175 21.65 3.27 -4.35
C GLY A 175 20.34 4.02 -4.42
N ASP A 176 20.41 5.33 -4.67
CA ASP A 176 19.27 6.24 -4.65
C ASP A 176 18.64 6.40 -6.04
N MET A 177 17.34 6.23 -6.14
CA MET A 177 16.57 6.30 -7.38
C MET A 177 15.47 7.33 -7.24
N THR A 178 15.39 8.26 -8.19
CA THR A 178 14.32 9.26 -8.25
C THR A 178 13.12 8.71 -9.01
N ILE A 179 11.94 8.86 -8.42
CA ILE A 179 10.66 8.47 -8.97
C ILE A 179 9.84 9.75 -9.14
N ARG A 180 9.58 10.12 -10.40
CA ARG A 180 8.76 11.27 -10.75
C ARG A 180 7.34 10.86 -11.09
N PHE A 181 6.39 11.69 -10.70
CA PHE A 181 4.98 11.49 -11.01
C PHE A 181 4.24 12.81 -11.17
N ALA A 182 3.14 12.78 -11.91
CA ALA A 182 2.35 13.96 -12.24
C ALA A 182 0.87 13.73 -11.92
N LEU A 183 0.24 14.75 -11.35
CA LEU A 183 -1.17 14.75 -10.93
C LEU A 183 -1.93 15.87 -11.66
N PRO A 184 -3.02 15.55 -12.40
CA PRO A 184 -3.83 16.55 -13.08
C PRO A 184 -4.81 17.30 -12.17
N LYS A 185 -5.01 16.77 -10.96
CA LYS A 185 -5.91 17.32 -9.94
C LYS A 185 -5.44 16.88 -8.58
N GLU A 186 -5.91 17.57 -7.53
CA GLU A 186 -5.70 17.14 -6.15
C GLU A 186 -6.19 15.69 -5.96
N SER A 187 -5.35 14.84 -5.37
CA SER A 187 -5.64 13.41 -5.21
C SER A 187 -4.89 12.81 -4.01
N ILE A 188 -5.47 11.76 -3.42
CA ILE A 188 -4.76 10.90 -2.48
C ILE A 188 -3.86 9.96 -3.29
N VAL A 189 -2.56 10.02 -3.02
CA VAL A 189 -1.55 9.24 -3.74
C VAL A 189 -0.82 8.33 -2.77
N THR A 190 -0.69 7.07 -3.17
CA THR A 190 0.12 6.07 -2.47
C THR A 190 1.17 5.53 -3.43
N ILE A 191 2.46 5.70 -3.11
CA ILE A 191 3.59 5.11 -3.84
C ILE A 191 4.29 4.11 -2.95
N TYR A 192 4.41 2.88 -3.43
CA TYR A 192 5.03 1.78 -2.71
C TYR A 192 5.83 0.88 -3.65
N ILE A 193 6.77 0.15 -3.08
CA ILE A 193 7.67 -0.75 -3.81
C ILE A 193 7.44 -2.18 -3.39
N VAL A 194 7.46 -3.10 -4.35
CA VAL A 194 7.42 -4.54 -4.11
C VAL A 194 8.57 -5.24 -4.86
N PRO A 195 9.11 -6.36 -4.36
CA PRO A 195 10.00 -7.23 -5.13
C PRO A 195 9.27 -7.80 -6.35
N ALA A 196 10.00 -7.97 -7.46
CA ALA A 196 9.50 -8.57 -8.69
C ALA A 196 10.41 -9.71 -9.16
N SER A 197 9.79 -10.74 -9.76
CA SER A 197 10.52 -11.81 -10.43
C SER A 197 10.86 -11.40 -11.85
N PHE A 198 12.07 -11.71 -12.33
CA PHE A 198 12.41 -11.48 -13.73
C PHE A 198 12.03 -12.68 -14.59
N MET A 199 11.43 -12.42 -15.75
CA MET A 199 11.16 -13.43 -16.77
C MET A 199 11.91 -13.07 -18.05
N ASN A 200 12.75 -13.99 -18.53
CA ASN A 200 13.48 -13.81 -19.78
C ASN A 200 12.58 -13.99 -21.01
N HIS A 201 13.16 -13.84 -22.19
CA HIS A 201 12.45 -13.94 -23.46
C HIS A 201 11.98 -15.37 -23.77
N GLU A 202 12.57 -16.38 -23.13
CA GLU A 202 12.14 -17.78 -23.16
C GLU A 202 10.99 -18.09 -22.19
N GLY A 203 10.52 -17.10 -21.42
CA GLY A 203 9.44 -17.27 -20.44
C GLY A 203 9.88 -17.94 -19.14
N GLN A 204 11.18 -18.10 -18.91
CA GLN A 204 11.74 -18.66 -17.70
C GLN A 204 11.89 -17.58 -16.63
N ILE A 205 11.47 -17.90 -15.40
CA ILE A 205 11.71 -17.04 -14.24
C ILE A 205 13.17 -17.21 -13.81
N ILE A 206 13.96 -16.14 -13.93
CA ILE A 206 15.34 -16.11 -13.45
C ILE A 206 15.33 -15.56 -12.02
N GLN A 207 15.76 -16.40 -11.09
CA GLN A 207 15.96 -16.00 -9.70
C GLN A 207 17.34 -15.34 -9.58
N PHE A 208 17.38 -14.15 -8.96
CA PHE A 208 18.66 -13.55 -8.55
C PHE A 208 19.17 -14.35 -7.36
N SER A 209 20.41 -14.84 -7.46
CA SER A 209 20.98 -15.88 -6.59
C SER A 209 20.96 -15.55 -5.09
N ASN A 210 20.76 -14.29 -4.71
CA ASN A 210 20.70 -13.83 -3.32
C ASN A 210 19.38 -13.13 -2.94
N ALA A 211 18.44 -12.95 -3.87
CA ALA A 211 17.17 -12.29 -3.62
C ALA A 211 16.10 -13.29 -3.18
N THR A 212 16.32 -13.99 -2.07
CA THR A 212 15.32 -14.89 -1.48
C THR A 212 14.23 -14.10 -0.74
N ILE A 213 13.72 -13.02 -1.34
CA ILE A 213 12.51 -12.38 -0.83
C ILE A 213 11.31 -13.20 -1.31
N ASN A 214 11.11 -14.36 -0.68
CA ASN A 214 9.85 -15.10 -0.72
C ASN A 214 8.83 -14.32 0.13
N LEU A 215 8.46 -13.12 -0.30
CA LEU A 215 7.28 -12.44 0.24
C LEU A 215 6.06 -12.97 -0.53
N PRO A 216 5.26 -13.88 0.05
CA PRO A 216 3.98 -14.21 -0.54
C PRO A 216 3.16 -12.91 -0.67
N GLY A 217 2.56 -12.67 -1.83
CA GLY A 217 1.51 -11.65 -1.96
C GLY A 217 1.92 -10.32 -2.58
N GLY A 218 3.19 -10.11 -2.98
CA GLY A 218 3.61 -8.78 -3.46
C GLY A 218 3.43 -7.71 -2.36
N LEU A 219 3.85 -8.04 -1.14
CA LEU A 219 3.85 -7.13 -0.01
C LEU A 219 4.77 -5.95 -0.29
N ALA A 220 4.29 -4.75 0.00
CA ALA A 220 5.09 -3.53 -0.05
C ALA A 220 6.25 -3.65 0.95
N ILE A 221 7.47 -3.48 0.44
CA ILE A 221 8.68 -3.43 1.26
C ILE A 221 9.00 -2.00 1.69
N ASP A 222 8.45 -1.01 0.99
CA ASP A 222 8.62 0.39 1.32
C ASP A 222 7.38 1.21 0.92
N LEU A 223 7.08 2.24 1.71
CA LEU A 223 5.99 3.19 1.48
C LEU A 223 6.61 4.58 1.35
N LEU A 224 6.80 5.01 0.12
CA LEU A 224 7.57 6.22 -0.19
C LEU A 224 6.72 7.49 -0.13
N PHE A 225 5.43 7.36 -0.45
CA PHE A 225 4.52 8.49 -0.49
C PHE A 225 3.11 8.00 -0.10
N ASN A 226 2.47 8.65 0.87
CA ASN A 226 1.09 8.36 1.24
C ASN A 226 0.42 9.62 1.80
N ARG A 227 0.01 10.51 0.90
CA ARG A 227 -0.65 11.76 1.29
C ARG A 227 -1.54 12.29 0.20
N ASN A 228 -2.43 13.20 0.58
CA ASN A 228 -3.12 14.06 -0.36
C ASN A 228 -2.12 15.07 -0.95
N ALA A 229 -2.16 15.25 -2.26
CA ALA A 229 -1.28 16.15 -3.00
C ALA A 229 -2.10 16.94 -4.03
N ALA A 230 -1.79 18.22 -4.20
CA ALA A 230 -2.43 19.08 -5.19
C ALA A 230 -2.11 18.65 -6.63
N ALA A 231 -2.72 19.31 -7.61
CA ALA A 231 -2.31 19.14 -9.00
C ALA A 231 -0.87 19.64 -9.19
N GLY A 232 -0.03 18.91 -9.92
CA GLY A 232 1.37 19.26 -10.13
C GLY A 232 2.28 18.07 -10.39
N VAL A 233 3.57 18.37 -10.47
CA VAL A 233 4.65 17.38 -10.65
C VAL A 233 5.37 17.20 -9.33
N TYR A 234 5.65 15.95 -9.00
CA TYR A 234 6.26 15.55 -7.75
C TYR A 234 7.41 14.57 -8.02
N SER A 235 8.34 14.53 -7.08
CA SER A 235 9.40 13.53 -7.05
C SER A 235 9.54 12.96 -5.65
N VAL A 236 10.00 11.72 -5.61
CA VAL A 236 10.29 10.98 -4.39
C VAL A 236 11.53 10.12 -4.64
N VAL A 237 12.43 10.08 -3.66
CA VAL A 237 13.69 9.32 -3.77
C VAL A 237 13.54 8.03 -2.97
N TRP A 238 13.86 6.90 -3.61
CA TRP A 238 14.01 5.62 -2.94
C TRP A 238 15.48 5.27 -2.80
N SER A 239 15.96 5.05 -1.58
CA SER A 239 17.37 4.78 -1.30
C SER A 239 17.79 3.30 -1.45
N GLY A 240 16.85 2.44 -1.83
CA GLY A 240 17.06 1.00 -1.85
C GLY A 240 17.36 0.42 -0.46
N ARG A 241 16.92 1.07 0.62
CA ARG A 241 17.14 0.65 2.01
C ARG A 241 15.84 0.57 2.79
N ASP A 242 15.80 -0.27 3.82
CA ASP A 242 14.70 -0.35 4.77
C ASP A 242 14.73 0.79 5.81
N GLN A 243 13.74 0.85 6.69
CA GLN A 243 13.63 1.86 7.76
C GLN A 243 14.78 1.79 8.79
N SER A 244 15.53 0.69 8.84
CA SER A 244 16.73 0.54 9.68
C SER A 244 18.02 0.91 8.93
N GLY A 245 17.92 1.40 7.69
CA GLY A 245 19.05 1.74 6.83
C GLY A 245 19.73 0.53 6.18
N ARG A 246 19.19 -0.68 6.35
CA ARG A 246 19.75 -1.89 5.74
C ARG A 246 19.41 -1.92 4.26
N PRO A 247 20.37 -2.22 3.37
CA PRO A 247 20.09 -2.29 1.94
C PRO A 247 19.14 -3.45 1.61
N PHE A 248 18.20 -3.20 0.69
CA PHE A 248 17.50 -4.27 -0.01
C PHE A 248 18.47 -5.03 -0.94
N PRO A 249 18.23 -6.33 -1.18
CA PRO A 249 19.08 -7.15 -2.05
C PRO A 249 19.02 -6.70 -3.51
N ASP A 250 20.03 -7.06 -4.28
CA ASP A 250 20.03 -6.85 -5.72
C ASP A 250 18.88 -7.62 -6.38
N GLY A 251 18.24 -7.01 -7.38
CA GLY A 251 17.16 -7.64 -8.13
C GLY A 251 16.15 -6.67 -8.71
N PHE A 252 15.08 -7.24 -9.27
CA PHE A 252 13.99 -6.49 -9.86
C PHE A 252 12.97 -6.09 -8.81
N TYR A 253 12.43 -4.89 -8.99
CA TYR A 253 11.41 -4.29 -8.16
C TYR A 253 10.33 -3.70 -9.06
N ARG A 254 9.11 -3.62 -8.53
CA ARG A 254 8.01 -2.88 -9.14
C ARG A 254 7.58 -1.75 -8.22
N ILE A 255 7.60 -0.55 -8.77
CA ILE A 255 7.06 0.65 -8.14
C ILE A 255 5.62 0.77 -8.56
N TYR A 256 4.71 0.85 -7.60
CA TYR A 256 3.30 1.12 -7.83
C TYR A 256 2.96 2.54 -7.41
N MET A 257 2.09 3.18 -8.20
CA MET A 257 1.39 4.41 -7.82
C MET A 257 -0.11 4.15 -7.89
N GLU A 258 -0.74 4.19 -6.71
CA GLU A 258 -2.19 4.18 -6.56
C GLU A 258 -2.68 5.61 -6.39
N VAL A 259 -3.58 6.03 -7.28
CA VAL A 259 -4.17 7.36 -7.25
C VAL A 259 -5.63 7.30 -7.67
N ASN A 260 -6.53 7.56 -6.72
CA ASN A 260 -7.97 7.34 -6.88
C ASN A 260 -8.27 5.90 -7.35
N GLU A 261 -8.82 5.72 -8.56
CA GLU A 261 -9.14 4.41 -9.16
C GLU A 261 -8.05 3.92 -10.13
N HIS A 262 -6.95 4.66 -10.26
CA HIS A 262 -5.86 4.31 -11.17
C HIS A 262 -4.72 3.61 -10.44
N LEU A 263 -4.23 2.53 -11.05
CA LEU A 263 -3.00 1.85 -10.65
C LEU A 263 -2.00 1.96 -11.80
N LEU A 264 -0.90 2.66 -11.56
CA LEU A 264 0.21 2.79 -12.49
C LEU A 264 1.43 2.08 -11.90
N TRP A 265 2.34 1.60 -12.75
CA TRP A 265 3.56 0.96 -12.29
C TRP A 265 4.75 1.16 -13.23
N GLN A 266 5.95 1.05 -12.65
CA GLN A 266 7.22 0.99 -13.38
C GLN A 266 8.11 -0.09 -12.78
N ASP A 267 8.88 -0.75 -13.65
CA ASP A 267 9.85 -1.76 -13.26
C ASP A 267 11.22 -1.11 -13.04
N ALA A 268 11.90 -1.51 -11.97
CA ALA A 268 13.19 -0.99 -11.54
C ALA A 268 14.17 -2.14 -11.27
N LEU A 269 15.46 -1.89 -11.49
CA LEU A 269 16.53 -2.83 -11.18
C LEU A 269 17.53 -2.19 -10.21
N LEU A 270 17.61 -2.76 -9.00
CA LEU A 270 18.61 -2.40 -8.00
C LEU A 270 19.81 -3.35 -8.17
N LEU A 271 20.98 -2.81 -8.47
CA LEU A 271 22.24 -3.52 -8.65
C LEU A 271 23.35 -2.80 -7.87
N ARG A 272 23.63 -3.26 -6.66
CA ARG A 272 24.72 -2.76 -5.81
C ARG A 272 26.04 -3.44 -6.18
N ASP A 273 25.98 -4.72 -6.52
CA ASP A 273 27.12 -5.45 -7.06
C ASP A 273 26.90 -5.67 -8.57
N PRO A 274 27.71 -5.06 -9.44
CA PRO A 274 27.65 -5.27 -10.89
C PRO A 274 27.75 -6.74 -11.30
N CYS A 275 28.37 -7.59 -10.48
CA CYS A 275 28.52 -9.01 -10.75
C CYS A 275 27.24 -9.82 -10.55
N ASN A 276 26.21 -9.22 -9.94
CA ASN A 276 24.88 -9.78 -9.85
C ASN A 276 23.98 -9.38 -11.04
N ALA A 277 24.50 -8.64 -12.03
CA ALA A 277 23.72 -8.23 -13.19
C ALA A 277 23.22 -9.46 -13.99
N PRO A 278 21.98 -9.44 -14.49
CA PRO A 278 21.49 -10.51 -15.35
C PRO A 278 22.25 -10.54 -16.68
N ALA A 279 22.46 -11.73 -17.23
CA ALA A 279 23.09 -11.90 -18.52
C ALA A 279 22.36 -11.09 -19.61
N GLY A 280 23.13 -10.42 -20.47
CA GLY A 280 22.61 -9.59 -21.56
C GLY A 280 22.19 -8.17 -21.16
N LEU A 281 22.28 -7.79 -19.87
CA LEU A 281 22.19 -6.38 -19.49
C LEU A 281 23.43 -5.67 -20.04
N PRO A 282 23.29 -4.55 -20.79
CA PRO A 282 24.43 -3.78 -21.25
C PRO A 282 25.34 -3.44 -20.07
N THR A 283 26.60 -3.86 -20.14
CA THR A 283 27.54 -3.75 -19.04
C THR A 283 27.88 -2.28 -18.81
N PHE A 284 27.28 -1.70 -17.77
CA PHE A 284 27.67 -0.40 -17.23
C PHE A 284 29.02 -0.55 -16.52
N GLY A 285 30.11 -0.56 -17.27
CA GLY A 285 31.47 -0.65 -16.73
C GLY A 285 31.89 -2.08 -16.40
N GLU A 286 32.25 -2.82 -17.45
CA GLU A 286 32.66 -4.23 -17.48
C GLU A 286 33.98 -4.57 -16.72
N LYS A 287 34.40 -3.77 -15.74
CA LYS A 287 35.65 -4.03 -15.01
C LYS A 287 35.39 -4.86 -13.75
N GLY A 288 35.41 -6.19 -13.88
CA GLY A 288 35.97 -7.02 -12.80
C GLY A 288 35.11 -8.08 -12.12
N CYS A 289 34.15 -8.70 -12.81
CA CYS A 289 33.51 -9.91 -12.28
C CYS A 289 34.35 -11.14 -12.61
N GLY A 290 35.36 -11.40 -11.78
CA GLY A 290 36.29 -12.52 -11.88
C GLY A 290 36.05 -13.59 -10.82
#